data_AF-A0A1F6ETR1-F1
#
_entry.id   AF-A0A1F6ETR1-F1
#
_cell.length_a   1.000
_cell.length_b   1.000
_cell.length_c   1.000
_cell.angle_alpha   90.00
_cell.angle_beta   90.00
_cell.angle_gamma   90.00
#
_symmetry.space_group_name_H-M   'P 1'
#
loop_
_entity.id
_entity.type
_entity.pdbx_description
1 polymer ?
#
loop_
_entity_poly.entity_id
_entity_poly.type
_entity_poly.pdbx_seq_one_letter_code
_entity_poly.pdbx_strand_id
1 'polypeptide(L)'
;MKFPFFRIDESEFSKQVAGHDTLPVWKTSRGIAVQTILVLLTVGVLTLATLTYFNLVQGLSVADVVLSLVIYAPLLYFTFRGSALATVLLIAYYTLDKIATPLVLGLAPNLISLVFWAIGTGPLWVAFQVERAYEKSKKAPTAQ
;
A
#
# COMPACT_ATOMS: atom_id res chain seq x y z
N MET A 1 11.32 -3.53 -21.41
CA MET A 1 11.15 -3.00 -20.04
C MET A 1 10.38 -4.02 -19.21
N LYS A 2 11.01 -4.64 -18.21
CA LYS A 2 10.27 -5.46 -17.23
C LYS A 2 9.67 -4.48 -16.21
N PHE A 3 8.35 -4.45 -16.05
CA PHE A 3 7.70 -3.61 -15.04
C PHE A 3 8.04 -4.16 -13.63
N PRO A 4 8.93 -3.51 -12.86
CA PRO A 4 9.49 -4.09 -11.65
C PRO A 4 8.55 -3.97 -10.43
N PHE A 5 7.40 -3.31 -10.57
CA PHE A 5 6.54 -2.96 -9.43
C PHE A 5 5.82 -4.15 -8.79
N PHE A 6 5.52 -5.22 -9.55
CA PHE A 6 4.71 -6.36 -9.08
C PHE A 6 5.52 -7.64 -8.87
N ARG A 7 6.82 -7.60 -9.11
CA ARG A 7 7.69 -8.78 -9.10
C ARG A 7 8.83 -8.56 -8.13
N ILE A 8 9.08 -9.59 -7.33
CA ILE A 8 10.24 -9.72 -6.47
C ILE A 8 11.11 -10.83 -7.03
N ASP A 9 12.42 -10.68 -6.91
CA ASP A 9 13.35 -11.74 -7.30
C ASP A 9 13.18 -12.95 -6.38
N GLU A 10 13.33 -14.16 -6.92
CA GLU A 10 13.09 -15.40 -6.18
C GLU A 10 14.06 -15.56 -5.00
N SER A 11 15.30 -15.10 -5.17
CA SER A 11 16.31 -15.13 -4.10
C SER A 11 15.92 -14.19 -2.95
N GLU A 12 15.43 -13.00 -3.29
CA GLU A 12 14.98 -12.01 -2.31
C GLU A 12 13.71 -12.45 -1.60
N PHE A 13 12.76 -13.01 -2.34
CA PHE A 13 11.53 -13.57 -1.80
C PHE A 13 11.82 -14.65 -0.76
N SER A 14 12.65 -15.63 -1.12
CA SER A 14 13.02 -16.74 -0.23
C SER A 14 13.73 -16.25 1.03
N LYS A 15 14.62 -15.26 0.89
CA LYS A 15 15.31 -14.62 2.01
C LYS A 15 14.35 -13.92 2.95
N GLN A 16 13.34 -13.20 2.43
CA GLN A 16 12.37 -12.51 3.26
C GLN A 16 11.42 -13.46 3.97
N VAL A 17 11.00 -14.56 3.34
CA VAL A 17 10.16 -15.59 3.97
C VAL A 17 10.92 -16.29 5.10
N ALA A 18 12.18 -16.68 4.87
CA ALA A 18 13.01 -17.36 5.89
C ALA A 18 13.44 -16.42 7.02
N GLY A 19 13.78 -15.18 6.69
CA GLY A 19 14.24 -14.14 7.63
C GLY A 19 13.12 -13.24 8.17
N HIS A 20 11.85 -13.66 8.08
CA HIS A 20 10.70 -12.80 8.35
C HIS A 20 10.76 -12.08 9.72
N ASP A 21 11.22 -12.79 10.75
CA ASP A 21 11.27 -12.30 12.13
C ASP A 21 12.63 -11.67 12.51
N THR A 22 13.66 -11.86 11.69
CA THR A 22 15.04 -11.46 11.98
C THR A 22 15.51 -10.29 11.13
N LEU A 23 14.91 -10.08 9.95
CA LEU A 23 15.24 -8.97 9.08
C LEU A 23 14.70 -7.65 9.66
N PRO A 24 15.48 -6.55 9.58
CA PRO A 24 14.98 -5.23 9.93
C PRO A 24 13.76 -4.87 9.07
N VAL A 25 12.66 -4.45 9.69
CA VAL A 25 11.39 -4.21 9.00
C VAL A 25 11.54 -3.22 7.82
N TRP A 26 12.41 -2.22 7.93
CA TRP A 26 12.69 -1.24 6.88
C TRP A 26 13.32 -1.83 5.62
N LYS A 27 13.88 -3.05 5.70
CA LYS A 27 14.46 -3.81 4.57
C LYS A 27 13.56 -4.94 4.07
N THR A 28 12.32 -5.00 4.57
CA THR A 28 11.33 -6.00 4.13
C THR A 28 10.34 -5.37 3.17
N SER A 29 9.71 -6.20 2.32
CA SER A 29 8.69 -5.74 1.39
C SER A 29 7.50 -5.09 2.09
N ARG A 30 7.10 -5.55 3.29
CA ARG A 30 6.05 -4.88 4.09
C ARG A 30 6.46 -3.47 4.54
N GLY A 31 7.72 -3.28 4.96
CA GLY A 31 8.22 -1.98 5.36
C GLY A 31 8.27 -1.01 4.18
N ILE A 32 8.78 -1.46 3.04
CA ILE A 32 8.82 -0.69 1.79
C ILE A 32 7.40 -0.31 1.37
N ALA A 33 6.45 -1.25 1.37
CA ALA A 33 5.08 -0.99 0.96
C ALA A 33 4.39 0.07 1.84
N VAL A 34 4.54 -0.02 3.17
CA VAL A 34 3.99 0.97 4.10
C VAL A 34 4.62 2.35 3.88
N GLN A 35 5.94 2.42 3.70
CA GLN A 35 6.64 3.67 3.38
C GLN A 35 6.14 4.28 2.07
N THR A 36 5.95 3.47 1.03
CA THR A 36 5.41 3.94 -0.26
C THR A 36 4.04 4.58 -0.07
N ILE A 37 3.11 3.93 0.63
CA ILE A 37 1.78 4.49 0.86
C ILE A 37 1.84 5.76 1.70
N LEU A 38 2.67 5.81 2.75
CA LEU A 38 2.85 7.02 3.57
C LEU A 38 3.39 8.20 2.74
N VAL A 39 4.37 7.96 1.87
CA VAL A 39 4.90 8.98 0.96
C VAL A 39 3.82 9.46 -0.01
N LEU A 40 3.07 8.55 -0.62
CA LEU A 40 2.00 8.91 -1.56
C LEU A 40 0.87 9.71 -0.89
N LEU A 41 0.47 9.34 0.33
CA LEU A 41 -0.50 10.09 1.11
C LEU A 41 0.02 11.49 1.45
N THR A 42 1.28 11.59 1.87
CA THR A 42 1.93 12.88 2.19
C THR A 42 1.98 13.79 0.96
N VAL A 43 2.43 13.27 -0.18
CA VAL A 43 2.48 14.01 -1.45
C VAL A 43 1.07 14.46 -1.86
N GLY A 44 0.06 13.59 -1.71
CA GLY A 44 -1.33 13.94 -2.01
C GLY A 44 -1.84 15.09 -1.15
N VAL A 45 -1.62 15.02 0.16
CA VAL A 45 -2.04 16.08 1.11
C VAL A 45 -1.31 17.40 0.83
N LEU A 46 0.01 17.37 0.64
CA LEU A 46 0.80 18.58 0.34
C LEU A 46 0.39 19.23 -0.99
N THR A 47 0.12 18.42 -2.01
CA THR A 47 -0.38 18.91 -3.30
C THR A 47 -1.70 19.64 -3.11
N LEU A 48 -2.66 19.03 -2.42
CA LEU A 48 -3.99 19.62 -2.22
C LEU A 48 -3.96 20.86 -1.31
N ALA A 49 -3.11 20.86 -0.26
CA ALA A 49 -2.87 22.03 0.58
C ALA A 49 -2.28 23.20 -0.22
N THR A 50 -1.32 22.92 -1.11
CA THR A 50 -0.72 23.93 -1.99
C THR A 50 -1.76 24.53 -2.94
N LEU A 51 -2.58 23.70 -3.60
CA LEU A 51 -3.64 24.17 -4.49
C LEU A 51 -4.70 25.01 -3.77
N THR A 52 -5.01 24.65 -2.51
CA THR A 52 -5.93 25.42 -1.66
C THR A 52 -5.32 26.77 -1.29
N TYR A 53 -4.04 26.81 -0.91
CA TYR A 53 -3.32 28.06 -0.57
C TYR A 53 -3.33 29.07 -1.74
N PHE A 54 -3.19 28.59 -2.97
CA PHE A 54 -3.25 29.43 -4.18
C PHE A 54 -4.68 29.67 -4.71
N ASN A 55 -5.73 29.27 -3.96
CA ASN A 55 -7.14 29.37 -4.37
C ASN A 55 -7.46 28.69 -5.72
N LEU A 56 -6.67 27.69 -6.13
CA LEU A 56 -6.88 26.94 -7.37
C LEU A 56 -7.93 25.83 -7.22
N VAL A 57 -8.15 25.36 -5.98
CA VAL A 57 -9.16 24.37 -5.63
C VAL A 57 -9.75 24.77 -4.28
N GLN A 58 -11.08 24.70 -4.16
CA GLN A 58 -11.77 24.73 -2.86
C GLN A 58 -12.17 23.30 -2.53
N GLY A 59 -11.74 22.74 -1.40
CA GLY A 59 -12.22 21.41 -1.04
C GLY A 59 -11.43 20.56 -0.06
N LEU A 60 -10.28 21.01 0.49
CA LEU A 60 -9.68 20.25 1.58
C LEU A 60 -10.44 20.53 2.88
N SER A 61 -11.44 19.70 3.18
CA SER A 61 -11.98 19.64 4.53
C SER A 61 -11.01 18.87 5.43
N VAL A 62 -10.67 19.45 6.58
CA VAL A 62 -9.91 18.75 7.62
C VAL A 62 -10.61 17.44 8.00
N ALA A 63 -11.95 17.40 7.96
CA ALA A 63 -12.72 16.20 8.26
C ALA A 63 -12.44 15.05 7.27
N ASP A 64 -12.27 15.34 5.97
CA ASP A 64 -12.02 14.31 4.95
C ASP A 64 -10.63 13.68 5.12
N VAL A 65 -9.64 14.51 5.51
CA VAL A 65 -8.29 14.05 5.82
C VAL A 65 -8.29 13.17 7.06
N VAL A 66 -8.97 13.60 8.13
CA VAL A 66 -9.08 12.84 9.38
C VAL A 66 -9.78 11.50 9.14
N LEU A 67 -10.90 11.50 8.41
CA LEU A 67 -11.64 10.27 8.09
C LEU A 67 -10.77 9.29 7.29
N SER A 68 -10.02 9.80 6.31
CA SER A 68 -9.09 8.99 5.53
C SER A 68 -8.00 8.35 6.40
N LEU A 69 -7.45 9.11 7.35
CA LEU A 69 -6.44 8.61 8.28
C LEU A 69 -6.98 7.53 9.23
N VAL A 70 -8.23 7.65 9.68
CA VAL A 70 -8.88 6.64 10.52
C VAL A 70 -8.95 5.28 9.83
N ILE A 71 -9.07 5.24 8.50
CA ILE A 71 -9.08 3.99 7.73
C ILE A 71 -7.65 3.53 7.36
N TYR A 72 -6.81 4.44 6.86
CA TYR A 72 -5.46 4.09 6.42
C TYR A 72 -4.55 3.68 7.59
N ALA A 73 -4.62 4.34 8.74
CA ALA A 73 -3.75 4.10 9.88
C ALA A 73 -3.79 2.65 10.41
N PRO A 74 -4.96 2.05 10.71
CA PRO A 74 -5.02 0.66 11.18
C PRO A 74 -4.55 -0.32 10.11
N LEU A 75 -4.92 -0.11 8.84
CA LEU A 75 -4.50 -0.98 7.74
C LEU A 75 -2.97 -0.93 7.53
N LEU A 76 -2.38 0.25 7.59
CA LEU A 76 -0.93 0.44 7.52
C LEU A 76 -0.22 -0.18 8.71
N TYR A 77 -0.76 -0.01 9.93
CA TYR A 77 -0.20 -0.59 11.14
C TYR A 77 -0.16 -2.12 11.06
N PHE A 78 -1.28 -2.77 10.72
CA PHE A 78 -1.32 -4.23 10.63
C PHE A 78 -0.53 -4.77 9.44
N THR A 79 -0.45 -4.04 8.33
CA THR A 79 0.45 -4.36 7.21
C THR A 79 1.91 -4.30 7.67
N PHE A 80 2.30 -3.26 8.41
CA PHE A 80 3.64 -3.13 8.99
C PHE A 80 3.98 -4.27 9.96
N ARG A 81 2.97 -4.83 10.64
CA ARG A 81 3.09 -6.00 11.52
C ARG A 81 3.13 -7.35 10.78
N GLY A 82 3.03 -7.37 9.45
CA GLY A 82 3.08 -8.59 8.65
C GLY A 82 1.75 -9.35 8.57
N SER A 83 0.61 -8.66 8.68
CA SER A 83 -0.69 -9.30 8.45
C SER A 83 -0.98 -9.38 6.95
N ALA A 84 -1.03 -10.59 6.39
CA ALA A 84 -1.41 -10.79 4.99
C ALA A 84 -2.84 -10.29 4.72
N LEU A 85 -3.75 -10.50 5.69
CA LEU A 85 -5.13 -10.01 5.61
C LEU A 85 -5.20 -8.48 5.58
N ALA A 86 -4.48 -7.78 6.46
CA ALA A 86 -4.46 -6.32 6.44
C ALA A 86 -3.86 -5.77 5.14
N THR A 87 -2.83 -6.44 4.61
CA THR A 87 -2.19 -6.05 3.36
C THR A 87 -3.16 -6.14 2.18
N VAL A 88 -3.93 -7.23 2.06
CA VAL A 88 -4.91 -7.35 0.99
C VAL A 88 -6.10 -6.39 1.15
N LEU A 89 -6.53 -6.13 2.39
CA LEU A 89 -7.55 -5.12 2.67
C LEU A 89 -7.06 -3.70 2.32
N LEU A 90 -5.79 -3.41 2.56
CA LEU A 90 -5.16 -2.15 2.15
C LEU A 90 -5.11 -2.00 0.63
N ILE A 91 -4.78 -3.08 -0.11
CA ILE A 91 -4.85 -3.09 -1.58
C ILE A 91 -6.27 -2.81 -2.07
N ALA A 92 -7.26 -3.48 -1.47
CA ALA A 92 -8.66 -3.29 -1.83
C ALA A 92 -9.11 -1.84 -1.59
N TYR A 93 -8.85 -1.32 -0.39
CA TYR A 93 -9.20 0.05 -0.03
C TYR A 93 -8.49 1.09 -0.91
N TYR A 94 -7.18 0.94 -1.14
CA TYR A 94 -6.41 1.85 -1.99
C TYR A 94 -6.90 1.82 -3.45
N THR A 95 -7.32 0.65 -3.94
CA THR A 95 -7.93 0.51 -5.27
C THR A 95 -9.30 1.19 -5.34
N LEU A 96 -10.13 1.04 -4.30
CA LEU A 96 -11.41 1.75 -4.22
C LEU A 96 -11.18 3.26 -4.23
N ASP A 97 -10.26 3.76 -3.40
CA ASP A 97 -9.92 5.17 -3.28
C ASP A 97 -9.42 5.78 -4.60
N LYS A 98 -8.50 5.11 -5.31
CA LYS A 98 -7.88 5.68 -6.52
C LYS A 98 -8.61 5.38 -7.83
N ILE A 99 -9.43 4.32 -7.89
CA ILE A 99 -10.09 3.89 -9.14
C ILE A 99 -11.61 3.90 -8.98
N ALA A 100 -12.15 3.16 -8.03
CA ALA A 100 -13.60 2.90 -7.98
C ALA A 100 -14.40 4.15 -7.57
N THR A 101 -13.96 4.90 -6.57
CA THR A 101 -14.66 6.09 -6.08
C THR A 101 -14.77 7.17 -7.17
N PRO A 102 -13.70 7.55 -7.90
CA PRO A 102 -13.83 8.45 -9.05
C PRO A 102 -14.85 7.96 -10.08
N LEU A 103 -14.79 6.68 -10.45
CA LEU A 103 -15.71 6.09 -11.44
C LEU A 103 -17.18 6.18 -11.01
N VAL A 104 -17.48 5.87 -9.74
CA VAL A 104 -18.84 5.94 -9.18
C VAL A 104 -19.34 7.38 -9.12
N LEU A 105 -18.46 8.35 -8.92
CA LEU A 105 -18.78 9.78 -8.93
C LEU A 105 -18.87 10.38 -10.34
N GLY A 106 -18.79 9.56 -11.39
CA GLY A 106 -18.83 10.00 -12.80
C GLY A 106 -17.55 10.71 -13.26
N LEU A 107 -16.48 10.63 -12.46
CA LEU A 107 -15.17 11.17 -12.80
C LEU A 107 -14.36 10.07 -13.49
N ALA A 108 -13.89 10.32 -14.72
CA ALA A 108 -12.95 9.41 -15.36
C ALA A 108 -11.66 9.34 -14.52
N PRO A 109 -11.14 8.13 -14.19
CA PRO A 109 -9.85 8.02 -13.52
C PRO A 109 -8.81 8.70 -14.38
N ASN A 110 -8.26 9.82 -13.88
CA ASN A 110 -7.24 10.54 -14.61
C ASN A 110 -5.92 9.74 -14.59
N LEU A 111 -5.03 10.01 -15.54
CA LEU A 111 -3.74 9.32 -15.67
C LEU A 111 -2.93 9.35 -14.36
N ILE A 112 -3.03 10.45 -13.61
CA ILE A 112 -2.38 10.61 -12.30
C ILE A 112 -2.88 9.56 -11.31
N SER A 113 -4.20 9.35 -11.22
CA SER A 113 -4.81 8.36 -10.33
C SER A 113 -4.36 6.94 -10.68
N LEU A 114 -4.25 6.62 -11.97
CA LEU A 114 -3.75 5.31 -12.43
C LEU A 114 -2.26 5.11 -12.10
N VAL A 115 -1.43 6.15 -12.27
CA VAL A 115 0.00 6.09 -11.92
C VAL A 115 0.16 5.91 -10.41
N PHE A 116 -0.56 6.68 -9.59
CA PHE A 116 -0.53 6.57 -8.13
C PHE A 116 -1.05 5.21 -7.66
N TRP A 117 -2.08 4.69 -8.31
CA TRP A 117 -2.58 3.35 -8.07
C TRP A 117 -1.50 2.29 -8.34
N ALA A 118 -0.84 2.34 -9.50
CA ALA A 118 0.19 1.37 -9.88
C ALA A 118 1.42 1.41 -8.94
N ILE A 119 1.87 2.62 -8.57
CA ILE A 119 3.02 2.80 -7.67
C ILE A 119 2.70 2.29 -6.26
N GLY A 120 1.47 2.49 -5.76
CA GLY A 120 1.09 2.02 -4.43
C GLY A 120 0.79 0.52 -4.38
N THR A 121 0.06 -0.01 -5.36
CA THR A 121 -0.38 -1.42 -5.35
C THR A 121 0.74 -2.40 -5.63
N GLY A 122 1.75 -2.05 -6.44
CA GLY A 122 2.87 -2.94 -6.74
C GLY A 122 3.60 -3.43 -5.48
N PRO A 123 4.19 -2.54 -4.67
CA PRO A 123 4.85 -2.89 -3.42
C PRO A 123 3.93 -3.62 -2.43
N LEU A 124 2.66 -3.21 -2.31
CA LEU A 124 1.68 -3.89 -1.46
C LEU A 124 1.43 -5.34 -1.92
N TRP A 125 1.36 -5.56 -3.23
CA TRP A 125 1.19 -6.90 -3.81
C TRP A 125 2.39 -7.80 -3.55
N VAL A 126 3.60 -7.26 -3.63
CA VAL A 126 4.82 -7.98 -3.27
C VAL A 126 4.83 -8.32 -1.79
N ALA A 127 4.51 -7.36 -0.91
CA ALA A 127 4.40 -7.61 0.52
C ALA A 127 3.38 -8.72 0.82
N PHE A 128 2.20 -8.67 0.23
CA PHE A 128 1.16 -9.69 0.40
C PHE A 128 1.64 -11.09 0.03
N GLN A 129 2.39 -11.24 -1.08
CA GLN A 129 2.92 -12.53 -1.50
C GLN A 129 3.88 -13.12 -0.47
N VAL A 130 4.78 -12.30 0.09
CA VAL A 130 5.74 -12.72 1.13
C VAL A 130 5.00 -13.13 2.40
N GLU A 131 4.11 -12.28 2.90
CA GLU A 131 3.37 -12.53 4.14
C GLU A 131 2.50 -13.79 4.04
N ARG A 132 1.80 -13.98 2.90
CA ARG A 132 1.00 -15.19 2.67
C ARG A 132 1.84 -16.46 2.59
N ALA A 133 3.03 -16.39 2.00
CA ALA A 133 3.92 -17.54 1.92
C ALA A 133 4.49 -17.92 3.30
N TYR A 134 4.85 -16.92 4.10
CA TYR A 134 5.27 -17.13 5.49
C TYR A 134 4.16 -17.69 6.38
N GLU A 135 2.93 -17.18 6.27
CA GLU A 135 1.79 -17.76 6.98
C GLU A 135 1.51 -19.22 6.59
N LYS A 136 1.71 -19.57 5.32
CA LYS A 136 1.61 -20.95 4.84
C LYS A 136 2.72 -21.84 5.39
N SER A 137 3.96 -21.36 5.42
CA SER A 137 5.09 -22.15 5.94
C SER A 137 4.94 -22.45 7.43
N LYS A 138 4.33 -21.56 8.21
CA LYS A 138 3.94 -21.81 9.62
C LYS A 138 2.88 -22.89 9.80
N LYS A 139 1.97 -23.04 8.83
CA LYS A 139 0.84 -23.97 8.91
C LYS A 139 1.15 -25.34 8.32
N ALA A 140 2.23 -25.47 7.56
CA ALA A 140 2.67 -26.77 7.04
C ALA A 140 3.15 -27.62 8.23
N PRO A 141 2.51 -28.77 8.52
CA PRO A 141 3.01 -29.66 9.56
C PRO A 141 4.41 -30.09 9.17
N THR A 142 5.34 -29.98 10.12
CA THR A 142 6.66 -30.58 10.02
C THR A 142 6.44 -32.06 9.78
N ALA A 143 6.70 -32.53 8.54
CA ALA A 143 6.77 -33.96 8.28
C ALA A 143 7.94 -34.49 9.10
N GLN A 144 7.64 -35.09 10.25
CA GLN A 144 8.56 -35.91 11.02
C GLN A 144 8.63 -37.31 10.41
#